data_AF-A0A356KM98-F1
#
_entry.id   AF-A0A356KM98-F1
#
_cell.length_a   1.000
_cell.length_b   1.000
_cell.length_c   1.000
_cell.angle_alpha   90.00
_cell.angle_beta   90.00
_cell.angle_gamma   90.00
#
_symmetry.space_group_name_H-M   'P 1'
#
loop_
_entity.id
_entity.type
_entity.pdbx_description
1 polymer ?
#
loop_
_entity_poly.entity_id
_entity_poly.type
_entity_poly.pdbx_seq_one_letter_code
_entity_poly.pdbx_strand_id
1 'polypeptide(L)' 'MKRQALVIGLGQFGLALARSLSASGVEVLAVDVLPERVQVAADAVSQAICCDAMDEEAL' A
#
# COMPACT_ATOMS: atom_id res chain seq x y z
N MET A 1 15.57 -9.43 -11.10
CA MET A 1 15.33 -8.92 -9.74
C MET A 1 13.87 -8.55 -9.61
N LYS A 2 13.18 -8.96 -8.53
CA LYS A 2 11.83 -8.47 -8.22
C LYS A 2 11.94 -7.06 -7.63
N ARG A 3 11.09 -6.14 -8.08
CA ARG A 3 11.01 -4.77 -7.55
C ARG A 3 9.95 -4.74 -6.46
N GLN A 4 10.26 -4.08 -5.35
CA GLN A 4 9.36 -3.86 -4.23
C GLN A 4 9.14 -2.37 -4.02
N ALA A 5 7.93 -2.00 -3.63
CA ALA A 5 7.56 -0.62 -3.32
C ALA A 5 6.67 -0.56 -2.08
N LEU A 6 6.96 0.41 -1.21
CA LEU A 6 6.10 0.80 -0.09
C LEU A 6 5.29 2.02 -0.50
N VAL A 7 3.97 1.94 -0.39
CA VAL A 7 3.05 3.06 -0.65
C VAL A 7 2.37 3.44 0.66
N ILE A 8 2.76 4.59 1.22
CA ILE A 8 2.19 5.17 2.44
C ILE A 8 1.15 6.22 2.05
N GLY A 9 -0.07 6.07 2.57
CA GLY A 9 -1.23 6.87 2.24
C GLY A 9 -1.98 6.31 1.02
N LEU A 10 -3.22 5.88 1.24
CA LEU A 10 -4.11 5.23 0.27
C LEU A 10 -5.34 6.08 -0.05
N GLY A 11 -5.15 7.41 -0.08
CA GLY A 11 -6.09 8.32 -0.74
C GLY A 11 -6.18 8.06 -2.26
N GLN A 12 -6.87 8.94 -2.99
CA GLN A 12 -7.14 8.73 -4.43
C GLN A 12 -5.88 8.41 -5.26
N PHE A 13 -4.80 9.16 -5.03
CA PHE A 13 -3.54 8.95 -5.75
C PHE A 13 -2.82 7.68 -5.31
N GLY A 14 -2.62 7.49 -4.01
CA GLY A 14 -1.86 6.35 -3.48
C GLY A 14 -2.50 5.01 -3.87
N LEU A 15 -3.83 4.94 -3.85
CA LEU A 15 -4.57 3.75 -4.28
C LEU A 15 -4.37 3.47 -5.78
N ALA A 16 -4.43 4.51 -6.63
CA ALA A 16 -4.20 4.38 -8.07
C ALA A 16 -2.75 3.97 -8.39
N LEU A 17 -1.78 4.54 -7.66
CA LEU A 17 -0.36 4.22 -7.78
C LEU A 17 -0.09 2.76 -7.37
N ALA A 18 -0.57 2.34 -6.20
CA ALA A 18 -0.40 0.99 -5.69
C ALA A 18 -0.96 -0.05 -6.67
N ARG A 19 -2.16 0.19 -7.22
CA ARG A 19 -2.77 -0.64 -8.26
C ARG A 19 -1.91 -0.72 -9.52
N SER A 20 -1.41 0.42 -10.01
CA SER A 20 -0.62 0.48 -11.24
C SER A 20 0.74 -0.23 -11.10
N LEU A 21 1.39 -0.07 -9.95
CA LEU A 21 2.65 -0.75 -9.63
C LEU A 21 2.45 -2.27 -9.55
N SER A 22 1.43 -2.71 -8.81
CA SER A 22 1.10 -4.13 -8.67
C SER A 22 0.77 -4.78 -10.02
N ALA A 23 -0.05 -4.11 -10.85
CA ALA A 23 -0.36 -4.54 -12.22
C ALA A 23 0.87 -4.61 -13.14
N SER A 24 1.91 -3.82 -12.84
CA SER A 24 3.20 -3.83 -13.57
C SER A 24 4.18 -4.90 -13.06
N GLY A 25 3.76 -5.75 -12.11
CA GLY A 25 4.56 -6.83 -11.53
C GLY A 25 5.50 -6.37 -10.40
N VAL A 26 5.27 -5.19 -9.82
CA VAL A 26 5.97 -4.74 -8.62
C VAL A 26 5.27 -5.32 -7.38
N GLU A 27 6.03 -5.86 -6.43
CA GLU A 27 5.48 -6.27 -5.14
C GLU A 27 5.21 -5.03 -4.29
N VAL A 28 3.94 -4.80 -3.94
CA VAL A 28 3.51 -3.58 -3.26
C VAL A 28 3.07 -3.90 -1.84
N LEU A 29 3.68 -3.19 -0.88
CA LEU A 29 3.21 -3.06 0.50
C LEU A 29 2.46 -1.72 0.62
N ALA A 30 1.16 -1.78 0.88
CA ALA A 30 0.29 -0.62 1.00
C ALA A 30 -0.01 -0.32 2.47
N VAL A 31 0.15 0.93 2.90
CA VAL A 31 -0.05 1.36 4.29
C VAL A 31 -0.96 2.59 4.33
N ASP A 32 -1.98 2.57 5.18
CA ASP A 32 -2.77 3.76 5.55
C ASP A 32 -3.25 3.59 7.00
N VAL A 33 -3.56 4.70 7.66
CA VAL A 33 -4.15 4.73 9.01
C VAL A 33 -5.63 4.39 9.01
N LEU A 34 -6.30 4.55 7.86
CA LEU A 34 -7.73 4.30 7.69
C LEU A 34 -7.99 2.86 7.22
N PRO A 35 -8.57 1.99 8.06
CA PRO A 35 -8.78 0.57 7.73
C PRO A 35 -9.60 0.36 6.46
N GLU A 36 -10.58 1.23 6.20
CA GLU A 36 -11.41 1.16 5.00
C GLU A 36 -10.60 1.32 3.71
N ARG A 37 -9.54 2.14 3.71
CA ARG A 37 -8.68 2.32 2.55
C ARG A 37 -7.74 1.14 2.36
N VAL A 38 -7.24 0.59 3.45
CA VAL A 38 -6.41 -0.63 3.47
C VAL A 38 -7.20 -1.80 2.90
N GLN A 39 -8.46 -1.96 3.32
CA GLN A 39 -9.34 -3.02 2.80
C GLN A 39 -9.56 -2.89 1.28
N VAL A 40 -9.74 -1.68 0.78
CA VAL A 40 -9.90 -1.42 -0.67
C VAL A 40 -8.61 -1.68 -1.45
N ALA A 41 -7.44 -1.50 -0.84
CA ALA A 41 -6.16 -1.79 -1.46
C ALA A 41 -5.82 -3.30 -1.45
N ALA A 42 -6.25 -4.04 -0.42
CA ALA A 42 -5.91 -5.45 -0.21
C ALA A 42 -6.21 -6.36 -1.41
N ASP A 43 -7.27 -6.07 -2.17
CA ASP A 43 -7.63 -6.85 -3.37
C ASP A 43 -6.68 -6.63 -4.57
N ALA A 44 -5.84 -5.61 -4.51
CA ALA A 44 -5.03 -5.17 -5.65
C ALA A 44 -3.51 -5.22 -5.43
N VAL A 45 -3.04 -5.39 -4.19
CA VAL A 45 -1.61 -5.35 -3.85
C VAL A 45 -1.13 -6.65 -3.20
N SER A 46 0.18 -6.78 -3.02
CA SER A 46 0.77 -7.96 -2.38
C SER A 46 0.44 -8.04 -0.90
N GLN A 47 0.52 -6.89 -0.21
CA GLN A 47 0.18 -6.76 1.21
C GLN A 47 -0.40 -5.39 1.49
N ALA A 48 -1.40 -5.32 2.37
CA ALA A 48 -1.99 -4.08 2.85
C ALA A 48 -2.04 -4.11 4.39
N ILE A 49 -1.50 -3.09 5.03
CA ILE A 49 -1.39 -2.98 6.49
C ILE A 49 -2.07 -1.68 6.95
N CYS A 50 -2.82 -1.77 8.05
CA CYS A 50 -3.36 -0.60 8.73
C CYS A 50 -2.42 -0.20 9.86
N CYS A 51 -1.65 0.87 9.68
CA CYS A 51 -0.79 1.43 10.72
C CYS A 51 -0.52 2.92 10.48
N ASP A 52 -0.08 3.60 11.55
CA ASP A 52 0.45 4.95 11.45
C ASP A 52 1.91 4.91 11.03
N ALA A 53 2.18 5.33 9.78
CA ALA A 53 3.53 5.37 9.25
C ALA A 53 4.39 6.51 9.84
N MET A 54 3.83 7.35 10.71
CA MET A 54 4.59 8.31 11.53
C MET A 54 5.11 7.69 12.82
N ASP A 55 4.63 6.50 13.20
CA ASP A 55 5.17 5.71 14.31
C ASP A 55 6.33 4.85 13.81
N GLU A 56 7.55 5.17 14.24
CA GLU A 56 8.75 4.43 13.84
C GLU A 56 8.71 2.94 14.25
N GLU A 57 7.96 2.58 15.30
CA GLU A 57 7.84 1.18 15.72
C GLU A 57 6.90 0.37 14.80
N ALA A 58 6.09 1.05 13.99
CA ALA A 58 5.12 0.43 13.09
C ALA A 58 5.65 0.11 11.69
N LEU A 59 6.85 0.58 11.33
CA LEU A 59 7.52 0.40 10.03
C LEU A 59 8.71 -0.56 10.10
#